data_AF-A0A9N9BH25-F1
#
_entry.id   AF-A0A9N9BH25-F1
#
_cell.length_a   1.000
_cell.length_b   1.000
_cell.length_c   1.000
_cell.angle_alpha   90.00
_cell.angle_beta   90.00
_cell.angle_gamma   90.00
#
_symmetry.space_group_name_H-M   'P 1'
#
loop_
_entity.id
_entity.type
_entity.pdbx_description
1 polymer ?
#
loop_
_entity_poly.entity_id
_entity_poly.type
_entity_poly.pdbx_seq_one_letter_code
_entity_poly.pdbx_strand_id
1 'polypeptide(L)'
;MADSETTPLAQNTTSTPLADAEKGSTSRVASVGTTSHNSASAGSSNSRKALRVEEANVQQKRSPPPKSQVPVKSFEDWQNDTISKVLRITLDKSAAEKSSHVLIYLNTLVDELKEEYPENASGKFKLSQSLLDRALFARLSLDPNGMSDNDDTTIAIASLPDVPLFDYLVDCWKSVADVKKNVLAREKILDPAVLNQRIEVLDKVKGLVVSYAGLILQSPEMFPQVKTSVPLGSQQLLPKLLAETDTEEGLPLEFIKDLAIRFENDEFEEASSDLTKQEYEDITGIG
;
A
#
# COMPACT_ATOMS: atom_id res chain seq x y z
N MET A 1 -67.08 2.33 -30.03
CA MET A 1 -65.89 1.85 -30.76
C MET A 1 -65.10 1.00 -29.77
N ALA A 2 -65.19 -0.34 -29.94
CA ALA A 2 -64.41 -1.47 -29.37
C ALA A 2 -63.99 -1.37 -27.88
N ASP A 3 -64.47 -2.15 -26.91
CA ASP A 3 -64.70 -3.61 -26.76
C ASP A 3 -63.47 -4.54 -26.86
N SER A 4 -63.19 -5.16 -25.70
CA SER A 4 -62.76 -6.55 -25.44
C SER A 4 -61.28 -6.98 -25.44
N GLU A 5 -60.81 -7.31 -24.23
CA GLU A 5 -60.32 -8.63 -23.77
C GLU A 5 -59.45 -9.49 -24.72
N THR A 6 -58.31 -10.01 -24.21
CA THR A 6 -57.98 -11.46 -24.11
C THR A 6 -56.46 -11.68 -23.91
N THR A 7 -56.08 -12.30 -22.79
CA THR A 7 -54.82 -13.07 -22.61
C THR A 7 -55.09 -14.54 -22.98
N PRO A 8 -54.14 -15.32 -23.53
CA PRO A 8 -53.59 -16.42 -22.74
C PRO A 8 -52.13 -16.86 -23.02
N LEU A 9 -51.51 -17.34 -21.94
CA LEU A 9 -50.61 -18.50 -21.72
C LEU A 9 -49.62 -19.07 -22.77
N ALA A 10 -48.44 -19.40 -22.20
CA ALA A 10 -47.50 -20.52 -22.47
C ALA A 10 -46.62 -20.40 -23.74
N GLN A 11 -45.32 -20.70 -23.71
CA GLN A 11 -44.75 -22.02 -23.45
C GLN A 11 -43.29 -22.01 -22.97
N ASN A 12 -43.02 -23.04 -22.17
CA ASN A 12 -41.79 -23.51 -21.57
C ASN A 12 -40.96 -24.32 -22.60
N THR A 13 -39.66 -24.09 -22.75
CA THR A 13 -38.74 -25.08 -23.36
C THR A 13 -37.39 -25.13 -22.64
N THR A 14 -37.31 -26.13 -21.76
CA THR A 14 -36.09 -26.78 -21.29
C THR A 14 -35.35 -27.43 -22.47
N SER A 15 -34.03 -27.30 -22.55
CA SER A 15 -33.16 -28.18 -23.35
C SER A 15 -31.70 -28.18 -22.86
N THR A 16 -31.38 -29.20 -22.09
CA THR A 16 -30.08 -29.91 -21.93
C THR A 16 -30.54 -31.39 -21.85
N PRO A 17 -29.82 -32.47 -22.28
CA PRO A 17 -28.38 -32.70 -22.15
C PRO A 17 -27.75 -33.67 -23.22
N LEU A 18 -26.60 -34.27 -22.85
CA LEU A 18 -25.77 -35.37 -23.42
C LEU A 18 -24.55 -34.90 -24.23
N ALA A 19 -23.29 -35.11 -23.80
CA ALA A 19 -22.55 -36.29 -23.30
C ALA A 19 -22.07 -37.24 -24.41
N ASP A 20 -20.74 -37.31 -24.59
CA ASP A 20 -19.87 -38.50 -24.74
C ASP A 20 -18.47 -38.00 -25.16
N ALA A 21 -17.40 -38.19 -24.38
CA ALA A 21 -16.64 -39.41 -24.14
C ALA A 21 -15.87 -39.91 -25.37
N GLU A 22 -14.53 -39.77 -25.39
CA GLU A 22 -13.60 -40.91 -25.26
C GLU A 22 -12.11 -40.53 -25.49
N LYS A 23 -11.30 -41.03 -24.55
CA LYS A 23 -10.00 -41.73 -24.68
C LYS A 23 -8.91 -41.20 -25.62
N GLY A 24 -7.80 -40.84 -24.97
CA GLY A 24 -6.66 -41.76 -24.87
C GLY A 24 -5.49 -41.55 -25.84
N SER A 25 -4.32 -41.19 -25.30
CA SER A 25 -3.06 -41.84 -25.68
C SER A 25 -1.94 -41.58 -24.69
N THR A 26 -1.49 -42.68 -24.12
CA THR A 26 -0.23 -42.90 -23.43
C THR A 26 0.95 -42.75 -24.38
N SER A 27 2.07 -42.20 -23.92
CA SER A 27 3.34 -42.89 -24.12
C SER A 27 4.40 -42.48 -23.12
N ARG A 28 5.09 -43.51 -22.64
CA ARG A 28 6.10 -43.57 -21.60
C ARG A 28 7.34 -44.11 -22.30
N VAL A 29 8.49 -43.42 -22.21
CA VAL A 29 9.79 -44.04 -22.52
C VAL A 29 10.80 -43.59 -21.48
N ALA A 30 11.44 -44.60 -20.88
CA ALA A 30 12.54 -44.50 -19.94
C ALA A 30 13.88 -44.79 -20.65
N SER A 31 14.97 -44.18 -20.20
CA SER A 31 16.37 -44.66 -20.25
C SER A 31 17.20 -43.69 -19.41
N VAL A 32 17.84 -44.04 -18.29
CA VAL A 32 19.02 -44.90 -18.05
C VAL A 32 20.29 -44.41 -18.76
N GLY A 33 21.35 -44.18 -17.97
CA GLY A 33 22.78 -44.13 -18.38
C GLY A 33 23.51 -42.83 -18.01
N THR A 34 24.22 -42.74 -16.87
CA THR A 34 25.71 -42.71 -16.74
C THR A 34 26.39 -41.65 -17.66
N THR A 35 27.20 -40.70 -17.19
CA THR A 35 28.65 -40.90 -16.94
C THR A 35 29.25 -39.67 -16.23
N SER A 36 30.08 -39.92 -15.23
CA SER A 36 31.02 -38.96 -14.62
C SER A 36 32.09 -38.51 -15.61
N HIS A 37 32.41 -37.22 -15.66
CA HIS A 37 33.75 -36.77 -16.05
C HIS A 37 34.30 -35.76 -15.05
N ASN A 38 35.25 -36.30 -14.30
CA ASN A 38 36.22 -35.64 -13.47
C ASN A 38 37.25 -34.95 -14.40
N SER A 39 37.55 -33.68 -14.19
CA SER A 39 38.72 -33.02 -14.78
C SER A 39 39.40 -32.17 -13.72
N ALA A 40 40.40 -32.79 -13.08
CA ALA A 40 41.43 -32.15 -12.30
C ALA A 40 42.47 -31.52 -13.24
N SER A 41 42.91 -30.31 -12.90
CA SER A 41 44.16 -29.68 -13.36
C SER A 41 44.61 -28.80 -12.17
N ALA A 42 45.56 -29.16 -11.32
CA ALA A 42 46.99 -29.48 -11.50
C ALA A 42 47.85 -28.28 -11.94
N GLY A 43 48.64 -27.77 -10.98
CA GLY A 43 49.80 -26.88 -11.19
C GLY A 43 49.44 -25.39 -11.24
N SER A 44 50.20 -24.45 -10.67
CA SER A 44 51.59 -24.50 -10.27
C SER A 44 51.88 -23.39 -9.26
N SER A 45 52.60 -23.77 -8.22
CA SER A 45 53.31 -22.90 -7.29
C SER A 45 54.28 -21.98 -8.04
N ASN A 46 54.42 -20.74 -7.57
CA ASN A 46 55.69 -20.02 -7.69
C ASN A 46 55.89 -19.07 -6.51
N SER A 47 56.62 -19.58 -5.53
CA SER A 47 57.41 -18.78 -4.60
C SER A 47 58.59 -18.18 -5.37
N ARG A 48 58.77 -16.86 -5.34
CA ARG A 48 60.09 -16.24 -5.49
C ARG A 48 60.30 -15.16 -4.45
N LYS A 49 61.44 -15.35 -3.77
CA LYS A 49 62.04 -14.55 -2.71
C LYS A 49 62.29 -13.11 -3.15
N ALA A 50 62.00 -12.21 -2.21
CA ALA A 50 62.81 -11.10 -1.72
C ALA A 50 63.88 -10.49 -2.64
N LEU A 51 63.71 -9.19 -2.92
CA LEU A 51 64.82 -8.24 -2.95
C LEU A 51 64.38 -6.95 -2.26
N ARG A 52 65.18 -6.63 -1.25
CA ARG A 52 65.15 -5.49 -0.34
C ARG A 52 65.58 -4.24 -1.11
N VAL A 53 64.73 -3.21 -1.08
CA VAL A 53 65.16 -1.81 -1.27
C VAL A 53 64.59 -1.01 -0.11
N GLU A 54 65.51 -0.35 0.56
CA GLU A 54 65.37 0.43 1.77
C GLU A 54 65.38 1.89 1.31
N GLU A 55 64.23 2.58 1.33
CA GLU A 55 64.24 4.04 1.15
C GLU A 55 63.03 4.74 1.78
N ALA A 56 63.37 5.65 2.70
CA ALA A 56 62.66 6.85 3.14
C ALA A 56 61.19 6.75 3.58
N ASN A 57 61.05 6.63 4.90
CA ASN A 57 59.94 7.09 5.73
C ASN A 57 59.51 8.54 5.39
N VAL A 58 58.38 8.71 4.68
CA VAL A 58 57.60 9.95 4.67
C VAL A 58 56.30 9.69 5.41
N GLN A 59 56.22 10.21 6.62
CA GLN A 59 55.09 10.18 7.52
C GLN A 59 53.96 11.07 6.97
N GLN A 60 53.20 10.53 6.03
CA GLN A 60 52.02 11.20 5.48
C GLN A 60 50.87 11.06 6.49
N LYS A 61 50.66 12.12 7.29
CA LYS A 61 49.46 12.33 8.11
C LYS A 61 48.23 12.15 7.21
N ARG A 62 47.59 10.98 7.26
CA ARG A 62 46.30 10.74 6.63
C ARG A 62 45.23 11.46 7.44
N SER A 63 44.83 12.63 6.96
CA SER A 63 43.62 13.31 7.43
C SER A 63 42.42 12.36 7.27
N PRO A 64 41.50 12.28 8.23
CA PRO A 64 40.26 11.54 8.05
C PRO A 64 39.49 12.12 6.86
N PRO A 65 38.86 11.29 6.00
CA PRO A 65 38.07 11.78 4.89
C PRO A 65 36.93 12.66 5.41
N PRO A 66 36.61 13.78 4.74
CA PRO A 66 35.49 14.61 5.13
C PRO A 66 34.21 13.75 5.08
N LYS A 67 33.52 13.65 6.22
CA LYS A 67 32.19 13.03 6.29
C LYS A 67 31.33 13.77 5.27
N SER A 68 30.96 13.10 4.18
CA SER A 68 30.06 13.69 3.18
C SER A 68 28.77 14.02 3.91
N GLN A 69 28.52 15.32 4.11
CA GLN A 69 27.28 15.79 4.69
C GLN A 69 26.18 15.46 3.68
N VAL A 70 25.36 14.46 3.99
CA VAL A 70 24.16 14.16 3.21
C VAL A 70 23.33 15.45 3.20
N PRO A 71 22.95 15.98 2.03
CA PRO A 71 22.18 17.22 1.95
C PRO A 71 20.93 17.12 2.82
N VAL A 72 20.70 18.15 3.64
CA VAL A 72 19.47 18.25 4.43
C VAL A 72 18.32 18.37 3.45
N LYS A 73 17.46 17.35 3.39
CA LYS A 73 16.25 17.36 2.56
C LYS A 73 15.34 18.51 3.01
N SER A 74 14.71 19.19 2.04
CA SER A 74 13.64 20.15 2.33
C SER A 74 12.47 19.46 3.05
N PHE A 75 11.59 20.23 3.68
CA PHE A 75 10.42 19.67 4.36
C PHE A 75 9.48 18.99 3.36
N GLU A 76 9.26 19.63 2.21
CA GLU A 76 8.41 19.17 1.12
C GLU A 76 8.94 17.87 0.49
N ASP A 77 10.26 17.77 0.30
CA ASP A 77 10.89 16.53 -0.17
C ASP A 77 10.79 15.42 0.87
N TRP A 78 11.04 15.74 2.15
CA TRP A 78 10.90 14.78 3.23
C TRP A 78 9.46 14.26 3.34
N GLN A 79 8.48 15.15 3.21
CA GLN A 79 7.07 14.83 3.27
C GLN A 79 6.66 13.94 2.10
N ASN A 80 7.03 14.33 0.88
CA ASN A 80 6.80 13.52 -0.32
C ASN A 80 7.38 12.11 -0.17
N ASP A 81 8.65 12.01 0.22
CA ASP A 81 9.34 10.73 0.38
C ASP A 81 8.71 9.87 1.47
N THR A 82 8.30 10.49 2.58
CA THR A 82 7.72 9.80 3.72
C THR A 82 6.33 9.25 3.38
N ILE A 83 5.45 10.08 2.79
CA ILE A 83 4.12 9.64 2.37
C ILE A 83 4.25 8.56 1.28
N SER A 84 5.14 8.76 0.29
CA SER A 84 5.40 7.78 -0.77
C SER A 84 5.80 6.42 -0.19
N LYS A 85 6.71 6.43 0.80
CA LYS A 85 7.20 5.21 1.45
C LYS A 85 6.11 4.51 2.25
N VAL A 86 5.37 5.25 3.07
CA VAL A 86 4.34 4.70 3.97
C VAL A 86 3.20 4.09 3.16
N LEU A 87 2.71 4.81 2.15
CA LEU A 87 1.56 4.40 1.33
C LEU A 87 1.98 3.61 0.08
N ARG A 88 3.28 3.39 -0.15
CA ARG A 88 3.83 2.72 -1.35
C ARG A 88 3.27 3.27 -2.67
N ILE A 89 3.17 4.60 -2.76
CA ILE A 89 2.66 5.32 -3.93
C ILE A 89 3.61 6.43 -4.37
N THR A 90 3.43 6.93 -5.59
CA THR A 90 4.15 8.11 -6.08
C THR A 90 3.36 8.86 -7.16
N LEU A 91 3.62 10.16 -7.25
CA LEU A 91 3.15 11.03 -8.34
C LEU A 91 4.25 11.29 -9.40
N ASP A 92 5.44 10.69 -9.24
CA ASP A 92 6.53 10.76 -10.23
C ASP A 92 6.72 9.39 -10.89
N LYS A 93 6.39 9.30 -12.18
CA LYS A 93 6.57 8.07 -12.97
C LYS A 93 8.00 7.55 -12.91
N SER A 94 8.99 8.44 -12.97
CA SER A 94 10.40 8.04 -12.89
C SER A 94 10.79 7.46 -11.52
N ALA A 95 10.09 7.84 -10.45
CA ALA A 95 10.33 7.27 -9.12
C ALA A 95 9.79 5.83 -9.04
N ALA A 96 8.63 5.56 -9.64
CA ALA A 96 8.08 4.21 -9.74
C ALA A 96 9.03 3.27 -10.51
N GLU A 97 9.47 3.68 -11.70
CA GLU A 97 10.39 2.90 -12.54
C GLU A 97 11.71 2.59 -11.82
N LYS A 98 12.31 3.57 -11.13
CA LYS A 98 13.55 3.40 -10.36
C LYS A 98 13.38 2.45 -9.17
N SER A 99 12.18 2.37 -8.61
CA SER A 99 11.86 1.47 -7.52
C SER A 99 11.45 0.07 -8.00
N SER A 100 11.58 -0.23 -9.30
CA SER A 100 11.05 -1.46 -9.91
C SER A 100 9.56 -1.65 -9.61
N HIS A 101 8.81 -0.54 -9.64
CA HIS A 101 7.38 -0.47 -9.37
C HIS A 101 6.94 -0.90 -7.97
N VAL A 102 7.86 -0.94 -7.00
CA VAL A 102 7.49 -1.05 -5.57
C VAL A 102 6.64 0.15 -5.13
N LEU A 103 6.91 1.33 -5.69
CA LEU A 103 6.02 2.49 -5.59
C LEU A 103 5.02 2.48 -6.75
N ILE A 104 3.74 2.53 -6.42
CA ILE A 104 2.64 2.55 -7.39
C ILE A 104 2.46 3.98 -7.90
N TYR A 105 2.62 4.17 -9.22
CA TYR A 105 2.40 5.45 -9.86
C TYR A 105 0.90 5.71 -10.04
N LEU A 106 0.39 6.79 -9.43
CA LEU A 106 -1.03 7.16 -9.50
C LEU A 106 -1.28 8.06 -10.72
N ASN A 107 -1.21 7.47 -11.91
CA ASN A 107 -1.32 8.20 -13.17
C ASN A 107 -2.64 8.99 -13.31
N THR A 108 -3.78 8.39 -12.96
CA THR A 108 -5.09 9.04 -13.02
C THR A 108 -5.13 10.31 -12.16
N LEU A 109 -4.63 10.23 -10.91
CA LEU A 109 -4.56 11.38 -10.03
C LEU A 109 -3.60 12.46 -10.56
N VAL A 110 -2.48 12.05 -11.18
CA VAL A 110 -1.56 13.01 -11.81
C VAL A 110 -2.23 13.74 -12.97
N ASP A 111 -3.01 13.05 -13.79
CA ASP A 111 -3.70 13.67 -14.92
C ASP A 111 -4.81 14.63 -14.43
N GLU A 112 -5.58 14.26 -13.41
CA GLU A 112 -6.50 15.18 -12.73
C GLU A 112 -5.81 16.45 -12.23
N LEU A 113 -4.64 16.31 -11.59
CA LEU A 113 -3.89 17.46 -11.06
C LEU A 113 -3.34 18.35 -12.17
N LYS A 114 -3.00 17.81 -13.34
CA LYS A 114 -2.59 18.61 -14.51
C LYS A 114 -3.77 19.41 -15.08
N GLU A 115 -4.96 18.82 -15.06
CA GLU A 115 -6.19 19.49 -15.52
C GLU A 115 -6.61 20.60 -14.55
N GLU A 116 -6.52 20.36 -13.24
CA GLU A 116 -6.86 21.34 -12.20
C GLU A 116 -5.85 22.50 -12.11
N TYR A 117 -4.55 22.20 -12.30
CA TYR A 117 -3.44 23.16 -12.20
C TYR A 117 -2.62 23.17 -13.50
N PRO A 118 -3.16 23.70 -14.62
CA PRO A 118 -2.50 23.67 -15.92
C PRO A 118 -1.16 24.43 -15.94
N GLU A 119 -0.99 25.44 -15.10
CA GLU A 119 0.27 26.16 -14.92
C GLU A 119 1.40 25.27 -14.38
N ASN A 120 1.03 24.20 -13.67
CA ASN A 120 1.94 23.21 -13.11
C ASN A 120 1.95 21.90 -13.92
N ALA A 121 1.35 21.86 -15.11
CA ALA A 121 1.26 20.64 -15.92
C ALA A 121 2.63 20.07 -16.36
N SER A 122 3.65 20.92 -16.42
CA SER A 122 5.05 20.50 -16.67
C SER A 122 5.83 20.18 -15.37
N GLY A 123 5.24 20.47 -14.22
CA GLY A 123 5.84 20.29 -12.91
C GLY A 123 5.67 18.86 -12.38
N LYS A 124 6.62 18.42 -11.57
CA LYS A 124 6.50 17.17 -10.80
C LYS A 124 5.68 17.44 -9.56
N PHE A 125 4.46 16.91 -9.50
CA PHE A 125 3.64 16.96 -8.29
C PHE A 125 4.34 16.21 -7.16
N LYS A 126 4.22 16.75 -5.94
CA LYS A 126 4.76 16.14 -4.72
C LYS A 126 3.60 15.77 -3.80
N LEU A 127 3.70 14.61 -3.17
CA LEU A 127 2.76 14.22 -2.14
C LEU A 127 2.90 15.15 -0.93
N SER A 128 1.77 15.64 -0.46
CA SER A 128 1.65 16.54 0.68
C SER A 128 0.42 16.16 1.51
N GLN A 129 0.24 16.82 2.66
CA GLN A 129 -0.91 16.63 3.54
C GLN A 129 -2.22 17.00 2.82
N SER A 130 -2.20 18.00 1.94
CA SER A 130 -3.39 18.44 1.20
C SER A 130 -3.82 17.46 0.12
N LEU A 131 -2.89 16.66 -0.42
CA LEU A 131 -3.18 15.61 -1.40
C LEU A 131 -3.36 14.23 -0.77
N LEU A 132 -3.17 14.11 0.53
CA LEU A 132 -3.06 12.82 1.20
C LEU A 132 -4.33 11.96 1.05
N ASP A 133 -5.51 12.57 1.24
CA ASP A 133 -6.79 11.88 1.10
C ASP A 133 -7.03 11.42 -0.36
N ARG A 134 -6.90 12.34 -1.32
CA ARG A 134 -7.02 12.03 -2.76
C ARG A 134 -6.03 10.94 -3.20
N ALA A 135 -4.80 10.98 -2.69
CA ALA A 135 -3.77 10.00 -3.02
C ALA A 135 -4.08 8.61 -2.43
N LEU A 136 -4.55 8.54 -1.19
CA LEU A 136 -4.97 7.28 -0.59
C LEU A 136 -6.21 6.74 -1.30
N PHE A 137 -7.21 7.57 -1.56
CA PHE A 137 -8.41 7.20 -2.31
C PHE A 137 -8.06 6.64 -3.69
N ALA A 138 -7.24 7.36 -4.46
CA ALA A 138 -6.80 6.91 -5.79
C ALA A 138 -6.08 5.55 -5.73
N ARG A 139 -5.29 5.31 -4.68
CA ARG A 139 -4.61 4.03 -4.45
C ARG A 139 -5.58 2.89 -4.12
N LEU A 140 -6.60 3.15 -3.32
CA LEU A 140 -7.60 2.14 -2.94
C LEU A 140 -8.59 1.85 -4.07
N SER A 141 -8.83 2.82 -4.95
CA SER A 141 -9.72 2.69 -6.11
C SER A 141 -9.13 1.92 -7.29
N LEU A 142 -7.85 1.53 -7.24
CA LEU A 142 -7.26 0.66 -8.26
C LEU A 142 -7.87 -0.74 -8.16
N ASP A 143 -8.47 -1.22 -9.25
CA ASP A 143 -9.03 -2.57 -9.30
C ASP A 143 -7.95 -3.63 -9.55
N PRO A 144 -7.61 -4.48 -8.56
CA PRO A 144 -6.63 -5.55 -8.77
C PRO A 144 -7.11 -6.62 -9.76
N ASN A 145 -8.41 -6.65 -10.08
CA ASN A 145 -9.01 -7.61 -11.02
C ASN A 145 -9.31 -7.01 -12.38
N GLY A 146 -9.15 -5.70 -12.53
CA GLY A 146 -9.49 -4.95 -13.72
C GLY A 146 -8.43 -5.10 -14.81
N MET A 147 -8.85 -4.95 -16.06
CA MET A 147 -7.96 -4.66 -17.18
C MET A 147 -8.07 -3.17 -17.51
N SER A 148 -6.94 -2.54 -17.83
CA SER A 148 -6.90 -1.15 -18.28
C SER A 148 -6.29 -1.07 -19.67
N ASP A 149 -6.80 -0.17 -20.50
CA ASP A 149 -6.20 0.17 -21.80
C ASP A 149 -5.02 1.14 -21.65
N ASN A 150 -4.80 1.67 -20.45
CA ASN A 150 -3.67 2.55 -20.14
C ASN A 150 -2.49 1.73 -19.61
N ASP A 151 -1.34 1.83 -20.25
CA ASP A 151 -0.12 1.10 -19.88
C ASP A 151 0.32 1.39 -18.44
N ASP A 152 0.25 2.64 -18.00
CA ASP A 152 0.68 3.05 -16.65
C ASP A 152 -0.27 2.49 -15.58
N THR A 153 -1.59 2.52 -15.83
CA THR A 153 -2.57 1.90 -14.94
C THR A 153 -2.41 0.38 -14.91
N THR A 154 -2.13 -0.25 -16.06
CA THR A 154 -1.88 -1.70 -16.13
C THR A 154 -0.67 -2.10 -15.30
N ILE A 155 0.43 -1.35 -15.39
CA ILE A 155 1.63 -1.57 -14.57
C ILE A 155 1.32 -1.34 -13.09
N ALA A 156 0.57 -0.29 -12.75
CA ALA A 156 0.14 -0.01 -11.39
C ALA A 156 -0.66 -1.18 -10.80
N ILE A 157 -1.65 -1.70 -11.52
CA ILE A 157 -2.48 -2.84 -11.14
C ILE A 157 -1.62 -4.10 -10.95
N ALA A 158 -0.73 -4.39 -11.90
CA ALA A 158 0.16 -5.56 -11.83
C ALA A 158 1.16 -5.50 -10.66
N SER A 159 1.41 -4.30 -10.12
CA SER A 159 2.32 -4.08 -8.99
C SER A 159 1.60 -4.04 -7.64
N LEU A 160 0.26 -4.20 -7.62
CA LEU A 160 -0.50 -4.23 -6.38
C LEU A 160 -0.15 -5.47 -5.56
N PRO A 161 -0.04 -5.35 -4.23
CA PRO A 161 0.05 -6.52 -3.35
C PRO A 161 -1.22 -7.37 -3.44
N ASP A 162 -1.05 -8.70 -3.50
CA ASP A 162 -2.16 -9.66 -3.47
C ASP A 162 -2.63 -9.90 -2.01
N VAL A 163 -3.09 -8.83 -1.36
CA VAL A 163 -3.61 -8.84 0.02
C VAL A 163 -4.88 -8.00 0.10
N PRO A 164 -5.82 -8.31 1.02
CA PRO A 164 -6.96 -7.46 1.30
C PRO A 164 -6.56 -6.02 1.63
N LEU A 165 -7.39 -5.04 1.25
CA LEU A 165 -7.06 -3.63 1.49
C LEU A 165 -6.90 -3.29 2.97
N PHE A 166 -7.63 -3.98 3.85
CA PHE A 166 -7.46 -3.84 5.30
C PHE A 166 -6.04 -4.19 5.75
N ASP A 167 -5.48 -5.30 5.26
CA ASP A 167 -4.11 -5.72 5.58
C ASP A 167 -3.08 -4.72 5.08
N TYR A 168 -3.28 -4.21 3.86
CA TYR A 168 -2.47 -3.13 3.31
C TYR A 168 -2.52 -1.86 4.20
N LEU A 169 -3.68 -1.49 4.74
CA LEU A 169 -3.80 -0.33 5.63
C LEU A 169 -3.15 -0.58 6.99
N VAL A 170 -3.24 -1.78 7.54
CA VAL A 170 -2.50 -2.16 8.76
C VAL A 170 -0.99 -2.05 8.53
N ASP A 171 -0.48 -2.50 7.39
CA ASP A 171 0.93 -2.34 7.02
C ASP A 171 1.34 -0.86 6.88
N CYS A 172 0.48 -0.03 6.29
CA CYS A 172 0.69 1.41 6.23
C CYS A 172 0.76 2.02 7.63
N TRP A 173 -0.13 1.59 8.53
CA TRP A 173 -0.13 2.04 9.92
C TRP A 173 1.16 1.63 10.65
N LYS A 174 1.62 0.39 10.47
CA LYS A 174 2.91 -0.09 11.02
C LYS A 174 4.07 0.77 10.51
N SER A 175 4.10 1.03 9.20
CA SER A 175 5.13 1.86 8.57
C SER A 175 5.13 3.30 9.10
N VAL A 176 3.97 3.95 9.27
CA VAL A 176 3.93 5.32 9.81
C VAL A 176 4.33 5.36 11.29
N ALA A 177 3.95 4.36 12.09
CA ALA A 177 4.36 4.24 13.49
C ALA A 177 5.89 4.10 13.61
N ASP A 178 6.50 3.27 12.77
CA ASP A 178 7.95 3.10 12.71
C ASP A 178 8.67 4.38 12.27
N VAL A 179 8.15 5.09 11.28
CA VAL A 179 8.72 6.38 10.87
C VAL A 179 8.62 7.41 12.00
N LYS A 180 7.47 7.48 12.70
CA LYS A 180 7.29 8.37 13.86
C LYS A 180 8.27 8.06 14.98
N LYS A 181 8.45 6.78 15.32
CA LYS A 181 9.46 6.35 16.29
C LYS A 181 10.88 6.79 15.89
N ASN A 182 11.24 6.64 14.61
CA ASN A 182 12.53 7.07 14.09
C ASN A 182 12.72 8.60 14.08
N VAL A 183 11.65 9.36 13.87
CA VAL A 183 11.67 10.83 13.95
C VAL A 183 11.86 11.29 15.40
N LEU A 184 11.11 10.70 16.34
CA LEU A 184 11.23 10.98 17.77
C LEU A 184 12.61 10.60 18.33
N ALA A 185 13.22 9.51 17.86
CA ALA A 185 14.58 9.14 18.24
C ALA A 185 15.63 10.22 17.87
N ARG A 186 15.30 11.14 16.98
CA ARG A 186 16.15 12.27 16.54
C ARG A 186 15.78 13.59 17.20
N GLU A 187 14.92 13.60 18.22
CA GLU A 187 14.49 14.80 18.95
C GLU A 187 15.66 15.67 19.44
N LYS A 188 16.77 15.04 19.88
CA LYS A 188 17.97 15.76 20.35
C LYS A 188 18.79 16.44 19.25
N ILE A 189 18.50 16.13 17.97
CA ILE A 189 19.29 16.53 16.80
C ILE A 189 18.48 17.47 15.90
N LEU A 190 17.18 17.23 15.78
CA LEU A 190 16.28 18.03 14.96
C LEU A 190 15.89 19.32 15.69
N ASP A 191 15.71 20.39 14.91
CA ASP A 191 15.05 21.58 15.40
C ASP A 191 13.62 21.23 15.89
N PRO A 192 13.18 21.71 17.07
CA PRO A 192 11.87 21.37 17.61
C PRO A 192 10.69 21.73 16.69
N ALA A 193 10.77 22.84 15.94
CA ALA A 193 9.72 23.23 15.00
C ALA A 193 9.63 22.23 13.84
N VAL A 194 10.79 21.81 13.30
CA VAL A 194 10.85 20.78 12.25
C VAL A 194 10.36 19.43 12.77
N LEU A 195 10.73 19.06 14.00
CA LEU A 195 10.27 17.83 14.63
C LEU A 195 8.74 17.80 14.73
N ASN A 196 8.14 18.87 15.26
CA ASN A 196 6.69 18.99 15.43
C ASN A 196 5.97 18.96 14.08
N GLN A 197 6.48 19.67 13.08
CA GLN A 197 5.90 19.69 11.73
C GLN A 197 5.90 18.29 11.09
N ARG A 198 6.98 17.51 11.31
CA ARG A 198 7.07 16.12 10.82
C ARG A 198 6.11 15.20 11.57
N ILE A 199 5.99 15.36 12.88
CA ILE A 199 5.04 14.59 13.69
C ILE A 199 3.60 14.87 13.22
N GLU A 200 3.25 16.12 12.94
CA GLU A 200 1.93 16.48 12.45
C GLU A 200 1.57 15.79 11.12
N VAL A 201 2.53 15.73 10.17
CA VAL A 201 2.35 14.95 8.92
C VAL A 201 2.04 13.49 9.24
N LEU A 202 2.83 12.88 10.12
CA LEU A 202 2.72 11.46 10.45
C LEU A 202 1.42 11.15 11.16
N ASP A 203 0.96 12.04 12.05
CA ASP A 203 -0.32 11.88 12.76
C ASP A 203 -1.51 12.02 11.80
N LYS A 204 -1.45 12.91 10.81
CA LYS A 204 -2.46 12.99 9.75
C LYS A 204 -2.49 11.73 8.89
N VAL A 205 -1.33 11.21 8.49
CA VAL A 205 -1.24 9.93 7.75
C VAL A 205 -1.81 8.78 8.57
N LYS A 206 -1.44 8.68 9.84
CA LYS A 206 -1.91 7.64 10.77
C LYS A 206 -3.44 7.70 10.93
N GLY A 207 -3.98 8.89 11.23
CA GLY A 207 -5.43 9.08 11.41
C GLY A 207 -6.23 8.77 10.14
N LEU A 208 -5.71 9.15 8.98
CA LEU A 208 -6.36 8.82 7.70
C LEU A 208 -6.37 7.32 7.43
N VAL A 209 -5.24 6.64 7.62
CA VAL A 209 -5.13 5.19 7.44
C VAL A 209 -6.11 4.44 8.36
N VAL A 210 -6.21 4.85 9.62
CA VAL A 210 -7.17 4.27 10.58
C VAL A 210 -8.62 4.52 10.13
N SER A 211 -8.92 5.72 9.62
CA SER A 211 -10.27 6.07 9.15
C SER A 211 -10.69 5.21 7.96
N TYR A 212 -9.83 5.06 6.96
CA TYR A 212 -10.11 4.19 5.82
C TYR A 212 -10.15 2.70 6.21
N ALA A 213 -9.36 2.29 7.21
CA ALA A 213 -9.43 0.91 7.72
C ALA A 213 -10.80 0.63 8.36
N GLY A 214 -11.29 1.55 9.20
CA GLY A 214 -12.65 1.48 9.75
C GLY A 214 -13.71 1.44 8.66
N LEU A 215 -13.58 2.29 7.64
CA LEU A 215 -14.51 2.34 6.51
C LEU A 215 -14.56 1.03 5.71
N ILE A 216 -13.41 0.43 5.40
CA ILE A 216 -13.34 -0.86 4.70
C ILE A 216 -13.89 -2.02 5.54
N LEU A 217 -13.77 -1.94 6.87
CA LEU A 217 -14.36 -2.94 7.76
C LEU A 217 -15.89 -2.87 7.77
N GLN A 218 -16.46 -1.67 7.68
CA GLN A 218 -17.90 -1.42 7.63
C GLN A 218 -18.49 -1.71 6.23
N SER A 219 -17.80 -1.27 5.17
CA SER A 219 -18.24 -1.36 3.76
C SER A 219 -17.10 -1.88 2.87
N PRO A 220 -16.82 -3.20 2.90
CA PRO A 220 -15.73 -3.79 2.13
C PRO A 220 -15.90 -3.66 0.61
N GLU A 221 -17.13 -3.45 0.13
CA GLU A 221 -17.51 -3.24 -1.27
C GLU A 221 -17.22 -1.84 -1.81
N MET A 222 -16.87 -0.88 -0.94
CA MET A 222 -16.61 0.51 -1.35
C MET A 222 -15.43 0.63 -2.32
N PHE A 223 -14.44 -0.26 -2.17
CA PHE A 223 -13.24 -0.29 -3.02
C PHE A 223 -13.09 -1.68 -3.65
N PRO A 224 -12.51 -1.77 -4.85
CA PRO A 224 -12.17 -3.06 -5.45
C PRO A 224 -11.23 -3.87 -4.56
N GLN A 225 -11.58 -5.13 -4.29
CA GLN A 225 -10.79 -6.02 -3.43
C GLN A 225 -10.13 -7.11 -4.27
N VAL A 226 -9.01 -7.65 -3.78
CA VAL A 226 -8.42 -8.86 -4.35
C VAL A 226 -9.40 -10.03 -4.24
N LYS A 227 -9.39 -10.93 -5.23
CA LYS A 227 -10.17 -12.17 -5.15
C LYS A 227 -9.57 -13.07 -4.08
N THR A 228 -10.21 -13.10 -2.91
CA THR A 228 -9.77 -13.92 -1.78
C THR A 228 -10.88 -14.86 -1.33
N SER A 229 -10.46 -15.99 -0.72
CA SER A 229 -11.36 -16.90 -0.01
C SER A 229 -11.59 -16.47 1.45
N VAL A 230 -10.81 -15.50 1.94
CA VAL A 230 -10.93 -14.95 3.29
C VAL A 230 -12.15 -14.04 3.35
N PRO A 231 -13.01 -14.15 4.38
CA PRO A 231 -14.12 -13.23 4.57
C PRO A 231 -13.67 -11.78 4.61
N LEU A 232 -14.40 -10.86 3.98
CA LEU A 232 -14.09 -9.44 3.96
C LEU A 232 -14.83 -8.67 5.07
N GLY A 233 -14.43 -7.42 5.31
CA GLY A 233 -15.06 -6.53 6.30
C GLY A 233 -14.74 -6.92 7.74
N SER A 234 -15.67 -6.68 8.66
CA SER A 234 -15.50 -6.94 10.10
C SER A 234 -15.08 -8.38 10.45
N GLN A 235 -15.42 -9.37 9.61
CA GLN A 235 -15.03 -10.76 9.81
C GLN A 235 -13.51 -10.99 9.69
N GLN A 236 -12.78 -10.08 9.03
CA GLN A 236 -11.31 -10.12 8.95
C GLN A 236 -10.64 -9.87 10.31
N LEU A 237 -11.33 -9.18 11.22
CA LEU A 237 -10.77 -8.83 12.52
C LEU A 237 -10.64 -10.05 13.44
N LEU A 238 -11.63 -10.94 13.42
CA LEU A 238 -11.70 -12.07 14.36
C LEU A 238 -10.41 -12.90 14.42
N PRO A 239 -9.87 -13.44 13.32
CA PRO A 239 -8.62 -14.22 13.39
C PRO A 239 -7.44 -13.40 13.91
N LYS A 240 -7.39 -12.09 13.61
CA LYS A 240 -6.29 -11.21 14.01
C LYS A 240 -6.39 -10.71 15.45
N LEU A 241 -7.60 -10.60 15.99
CA LEU A 241 -7.85 -10.28 17.40
C LEU A 241 -7.64 -11.48 18.31
N LEU A 242 -7.84 -12.70 17.78
CA LEU A 242 -7.56 -13.94 18.50
C LEU A 242 -6.06 -14.31 18.48
N ALA A 243 -5.30 -13.80 17.52
CA ALA A 243 -3.85 -13.90 17.50
C ALA A 243 -3.21 -13.00 18.58
N GLU A 244 -1.96 -13.30 18.93
CA GLU A 244 -1.19 -12.48 19.87
C GLU A 244 -0.96 -11.08 19.29
N THR A 245 -1.13 -10.04 20.11
CA THR A 245 -0.93 -8.65 19.65
C THR A 245 0.52 -8.39 19.29
N ASP A 246 0.75 -7.46 18.38
CA ASP A 246 2.09 -7.05 17.92
C ASP A 246 2.90 -8.18 17.24
N THR A 247 2.23 -9.23 16.74
CA THR A 247 2.82 -10.25 15.85
C THR A 247 2.48 -9.99 14.37
N GLU A 248 2.96 -10.86 13.48
CA GLU A 248 2.62 -10.80 12.05
C GLU A 248 1.15 -11.16 11.80
N GLU A 249 0.63 -12.14 12.53
CA GLU A 249 -0.75 -12.61 12.42
C GLU A 249 -1.75 -11.74 13.20
N GLY A 250 -1.28 -11.08 14.26
CA GLY A 250 -2.09 -10.22 15.12
C GLY A 250 -2.11 -8.75 14.73
N LEU A 251 -3.02 -8.00 15.34
CA LEU A 251 -3.07 -6.54 15.20
C LEU A 251 -2.15 -5.87 16.23
N PRO A 252 -1.45 -4.79 15.85
CA PRO A 252 -0.73 -3.96 16.81
C PRO A 252 -1.69 -3.37 17.85
N LEU A 253 -1.31 -3.39 19.13
CA LEU A 253 -2.21 -2.94 20.20
C LEU A 253 -2.61 -1.46 20.03
N GLU A 254 -1.67 -0.62 19.62
CA GLU A 254 -1.94 0.81 19.38
C GLU A 254 -2.85 1.02 18.17
N PHE A 255 -2.81 0.16 17.15
CA PHE A 255 -3.75 0.22 16.03
C PHE A 255 -5.17 -0.07 16.50
N ILE A 256 -5.35 -1.09 17.34
CA ILE A 256 -6.67 -1.44 17.91
C ILE A 256 -7.23 -0.26 18.72
N LYS A 257 -6.38 0.41 19.52
CA LYS A 257 -6.79 1.60 20.28
C LYS A 257 -7.21 2.76 19.37
N ASP A 258 -6.39 3.07 18.37
CA ASP A 258 -6.73 4.15 17.42
C ASP A 258 -8.05 3.85 16.71
N LEU A 259 -8.24 2.58 16.31
CA LEU A 259 -9.44 2.13 15.65
C LEU A 259 -10.66 2.24 16.57
N ALA A 260 -10.57 1.77 17.83
CA ALA A 260 -11.64 1.88 18.82
C ALA A 260 -12.04 3.34 19.08
N ILE A 261 -11.08 4.24 19.28
CA ILE A 261 -11.33 5.68 19.44
C ILE A 261 -12.08 6.25 18.23
N ARG A 262 -11.74 5.80 17.01
CA ARG A 262 -12.41 6.26 15.79
C ARG A 262 -13.87 5.85 15.77
N PHE A 263 -14.19 4.60 16.12
CA PHE A 263 -15.56 4.08 16.19
C PHE A 263 -16.39 4.75 17.27
N GLU A 264 -15.82 4.98 18.46
CA GLU A 264 -16.51 5.68 19.54
C GLU A 264 -16.91 7.11 19.15
N ASN A 265 -16.04 7.81 18.41
CA ASN A 265 -16.34 9.18 17.95
C ASN A 265 -17.39 9.24 16.82
N ASP A 266 -17.50 8.21 15.97
CA ASP A 266 -18.52 8.17 14.92
C ASP A 266 -19.92 7.84 15.48
N GLU A 267 -20.01 6.94 16.46
CA GLU A 267 -21.29 6.47 17.01
C GLU A 267 -21.91 7.46 18.01
N PHE A 268 -21.10 8.27 18.70
CA PHE A 268 -21.60 9.25 19.68
C PHE A 268 -22.09 10.59 19.08
N GLU A 269 -21.54 11.03 17.95
CA GLU A 269 -21.96 12.28 17.30
C GLU A 269 -23.38 12.16 16.72
N GLU A 270 -23.74 11.02 16.13
CA GLU A 270 -25.08 10.75 15.60
C GLU A 270 -26.12 10.70 16.74
N ALA A 271 -25.84 9.99 17.83
CA ALA A 271 -26.72 9.90 19.01
C ALA A 271 -26.89 11.24 19.75
N SER A 272 -25.84 12.06 19.82
CA SER A 272 -25.88 13.42 20.38
C SER A 272 -26.78 14.36 19.56
N SER A 273 -26.73 14.25 18.23
CA SER A 273 -27.54 15.07 17.32
C SER A 273 -29.04 14.74 17.41
N ASP A 274 -29.39 13.49 17.70
CA ASP A 274 -30.78 13.07 17.85
C ASP A 274 -31.36 13.41 19.22
N LEU A 275 -30.54 13.33 20.29
CA LEU A 275 -30.95 13.77 21.63
C LEU A 275 -31.24 15.27 21.70
N THR A 276 -30.43 16.08 21.01
CA THR A 276 -30.63 17.54 20.95
C THR A 276 -31.84 17.95 20.10
N LYS A 277 -32.22 17.18 19.07
CA LYS A 277 -33.48 17.37 18.33
C LYS A 277 -34.69 16.98 19.17
N GLN A 278 -34.61 15.86 19.89
CA GLN A 278 -35.71 15.38 20.75
C GLN A 278 -36.01 16.37 21.88
N GLU A 279 -34.99 16.95 22.52
CA GLU A 279 -35.19 18.02 23.52
C GLU A 279 -35.76 19.31 22.91
N TYR A 280 -35.39 19.65 21.67
CA TYR A 280 -35.94 20.84 21.00
C TYR A 280 -37.42 20.68 20.61
N GLU A 281 -37.85 19.48 20.19
CA GLU A 281 -39.28 19.21 19.89
C GLU A 281 -40.13 19.19 21.17
N ASP A 282 -39.63 18.60 22.27
CA ASP A 282 -40.33 18.61 23.56
C ASP A 282 -40.44 20.02 24.18
N ILE A 283 -39.49 20.92 23.91
CA ILE A 283 -39.51 22.30 24.41
C ILE A 283 -40.37 23.22 23.53
N THR A 284 -40.43 22.99 22.22
CA THR A 284 -41.14 23.90 21.29
C THR A 284 -42.58 23.52 21.02
N GLY A 285 -43.00 22.27 21.27
CA GLY A 285 -44.41 21.86 21.19
C GLY A 285 -45.05 22.12 19.82
N ILE A 286 -44.27 22.06 18.73
CA ILE A 286 -44.77 22.17 17.37
C ILE A 286 -44.75 20.77 16.75
N GLY A 287 -45.78 19.98 17.08
CA GLY A 287 -46.18 18.78 16.35
C GLY A 287 -47.50 19.02 15.63
#